data_AF-A0A946QT79-F1
#
_entry.id   AF-A0A946QT79-F1
#
_cell.length_a   1.000
_cell.length_b   1.000
_cell.length_c   1.000
_cell.angle_alpha   90.00
_cell.angle_beta   90.00
_cell.angle_gamma   90.00
#
_symmetry.space_group_name_H-M   'P 1'
#
loop_
_entity.id
_entity.type
_entity.pdbx_description
1 polymer ?
#
loop_
_entity_poly.entity_id
_entity_poly.type
_entity_poly.pdbx_seq_one_letter_code
_entity_poly.pdbx_strand_id
1 'polypeptide(L)'
;MKEKYSSFISEHTAEYVLIPQLTDILKQKFEVVIPIYPWMTREGNNLSKSLHQQYKFRMVGFYPRRPKIGLKNHKMAIKINDEFLDGAKEASKINIPMLAGCPLARNLLELNNDVKCIWIKLTDKTRNIYDIEYIDETPVEYKVIQHEEVFNTKDNILDFIIEGSKELNFLNLIQAIQTIRQHSSTVYFMGFGTYKPIYFLLKDER
;
A
#
# COMPACT_ATOMS: atom_id res chain seq x y z
N MET A 1 -17.09 -14.91 -23.40
CA MET A 1 -15.61 -14.84 -23.29
C MET A 1 -15.27 -14.06 -22.03
N LYS A 2 -14.45 -14.59 -21.12
CA LYS A 2 -13.95 -13.80 -19.97
C LYS A 2 -13.12 -12.62 -20.51
N GLU A 3 -13.39 -11.42 -20.04
CA GLU A 3 -12.61 -10.24 -20.39
C GLU A 3 -11.14 -10.44 -20.02
N LYS A 4 -10.23 -10.19 -20.96
CA LYS A 4 -8.78 -10.34 -20.74
C LYS A 4 -8.22 -9.04 -20.18
N TYR A 5 -8.07 -9.00 -18.86
CA TYR A 5 -7.34 -7.94 -18.16
C TYR A 5 -5.86 -8.28 -18.12
N SER A 6 -4.99 -7.33 -18.43
CA SER A 6 -3.53 -7.50 -18.36
C SER A 6 -2.88 -6.24 -17.82
N SER A 7 -1.76 -6.40 -17.11
CA SER A 7 -0.98 -5.27 -16.61
C SER A 7 0.23 -5.03 -17.50
N PHE A 8 0.64 -3.77 -17.62
CA PHE A 8 1.81 -3.36 -18.41
C PHE A 8 3.00 -2.94 -17.54
N ILE A 9 2.84 -2.97 -16.20
CA ILE A 9 3.90 -2.70 -15.23
C ILE A 9 3.98 -3.79 -14.16
N SER A 10 5.07 -3.83 -13.40
CA SER A 10 5.19 -4.61 -12.17
C SER A 10 4.77 -3.80 -10.94
N GLU A 11 4.54 -4.46 -9.82
CA GLU A 11 4.38 -3.80 -8.52
C GLU A 11 5.53 -2.85 -8.19
N HIS A 12 6.77 -3.22 -8.48
CA HIS A 12 7.94 -2.37 -8.26
C HIS A 12 7.95 -1.09 -9.12
N THR A 13 7.35 -1.12 -10.31
CA THR A 13 7.18 0.11 -11.09
C THR A 13 6.09 0.99 -10.46
N ALA A 14 5.02 0.39 -9.94
CA ALA A 14 3.99 1.13 -9.23
C ALA A 14 4.52 1.78 -7.94
N GLU A 15 5.48 1.14 -7.25
CA GLU A 15 6.18 1.70 -6.09
C GLU A 15 6.83 3.06 -6.39
N TYR A 16 7.50 3.21 -7.53
CA TYR A 16 8.15 4.48 -7.91
C TYR A 16 7.17 5.64 -8.09
N VAL A 17 5.89 5.36 -8.31
CA VAL A 17 4.83 6.37 -8.38
C VAL A 17 4.16 6.57 -7.02
N LEU A 18 3.83 5.47 -6.35
CA LEU A 18 3.00 5.48 -5.15
C LEU A 18 3.75 5.91 -3.89
N ILE A 19 5.01 5.48 -3.72
CA ILE A 19 5.77 5.80 -2.50
C ILE A 19 6.01 7.31 -2.35
N PRO A 20 6.45 8.05 -3.38
CA PRO A 20 6.58 9.50 -3.26
C PRO A 20 5.25 10.18 -2.92
N GLN A 21 4.15 9.81 -3.60
CA GLN A 21 2.84 10.42 -3.34
C GLN A 21 2.33 10.14 -1.92
N LEU A 22 2.45 8.89 -1.43
CA LEU A 22 2.05 8.57 -0.06
C LEU A 22 2.96 9.27 0.95
N THR A 23 4.25 9.41 0.65
CA THR A 23 5.18 10.20 1.48
C THR A 23 4.72 11.64 1.59
N ASP A 24 4.34 12.28 0.49
CA ASP A 24 3.87 13.68 0.47
C ASP A 24 2.54 13.85 1.20
N ILE A 25 1.65 12.84 1.14
CA ILE A 25 0.42 12.82 1.94
C ILE A 25 0.78 12.78 3.43
N LEU A 26 1.60 11.82 3.84
CA LEU A 26 1.98 11.60 5.24
C LEU A 26 2.73 12.79 5.85
N LYS A 27 3.58 13.46 5.06
CA LYS A 27 4.32 14.65 5.49
C LYS A 27 3.45 15.86 5.85
N GLN A 28 2.15 15.83 5.55
CA GLN A 28 1.22 16.86 6.00
C GLN A 28 0.93 16.78 7.50
N LYS A 29 1.21 15.64 8.15
CA LYS A 29 0.94 15.40 9.58
C LYS A 29 2.15 14.88 10.35
N PHE A 30 3.07 14.19 9.69
CA PHE A 30 4.26 13.62 10.30
C PHE A 30 5.51 14.35 9.80
N GLU A 31 6.37 14.78 10.71
CA GLU A 31 7.65 15.40 10.37
C GLU A 31 8.60 14.39 9.73
N VAL A 32 8.65 13.18 10.30
CA VAL A 32 9.49 12.08 9.84
C VAL A 32 8.64 11.01 9.17
N VAL A 33 8.91 10.76 7.89
CA VAL A 33 8.25 9.72 7.08
C VAL A 33 9.34 8.89 6.37
N ILE A 34 9.48 7.63 6.77
CA ILE A 34 10.53 6.73 6.27
C ILE A 34 9.89 5.49 5.65
N PRO A 35 9.78 5.39 4.31
CA PRO A 35 9.41 4.15 3.67
C PRO A 35 10.52 3.10 3.82
N ILE A 36 10.15 1.88 4.22
CA ILE A 36 11.05 0.75 4.36
C ILE A 36 10.46 -0.49 3.69
N TYR A 37 11.36 -1.27 3.07
CA TYR A 37 11.07 -2.65 2.66
C TYR A 37 11.86 -3.59 3.58
N PRO A 38 11.28 -4.06 4.69
CA PRO A 38 12.04 -4.63 5.79
C PRO A 38 12.57 -6.04 5.47
N TRP A 39 13.89 -6.18 5.64
CA TRP A 39 14.61 -7.44 5.61
C TRP A 39 15.15 -7.75 7.01
N MET A 40 14.81 -8.92 7.56
CA MET A 40 15.12 -9.25 8.96
C MET A 40 16.61 -9.25 9.30
N THR A 41 17.47 -9.60 8.34
CA THR A 41 18.93 -9.53 8.49
C THR A 41 19.52 -8.12 8.27
N ARG A 42 18.72 -7.13 7.88
CA ARG A 42 19.12 -5.72 7.70
C ARG A 42 18.39 -4.82 8.69
N GLU A 43 17.15 -4.44 8.43
CA GLU A 43 16.36 -3.53 9.29
C GLU A 43 15.98 -4.21 10.62
N GLY A 44 15.93 -5.55 10.65
CA GLY A 44 15.60 -6.31 11.87
C GLY A 44 16.79 -6.85 12.67
N ASN A 45 18.03 -6.54 12.28
CA ASN A 45 19.23 -7.09 12.93
C ASN A 45 19.55 -6.37 14.25
N ASN A 46 20.55 -6.90 14.98
CA ASN A 46 20.94 -6.36 16.29
C ASN A 46 21.49 -4.92 16.21
N LEU A 47 22.17 -4.57 15.12
CA LEU A 47 22.67 -3.21 14.91
C LEU A 47 21.50 -2.22 14.79
N SER A 48 20.54 -2.50 13.90
CA SER A 48 19.34 -1.68 13.71
C SER A 48 18.53 -1.56 15.01
N LYS A 49 18.37 -2.67 15.76
CA LYS A 49 17.70 -2.66 17.06
C LYS A 49 18.42 -1.78 18.09
N SER A 50 19.75 -1.84 18.15
CA SER A 50 20.54 -1.05 19.09
C SER A 50 20.52 0.45 18.74
N LEU A 51 20.71 0.79 17.46
CA LEU A 51 20.69 2.18 16.99
C LEU A 51 19.34 2.87 17.23
N HIS A 52 18.24 2.11 17.18
CA HIS A 52 16.89 2.66 17.26
C HIS A 52 16.16 2.34 18.56
N GLN A 53 16.85 1.83 19.58
CA GLN A 53 16.24 1.37 20.84
C GLN A 53 15.46 2.48 21.57
N GLN A 54 15.90 3.73 21.45
CA GLN A 54 15.27 4.89 22.12
C GLN A 54 14.12 5.51 21.31
N TYR A 55 13.97 5.15 20.03
CA TYR A 55 12.94 5.71 19.18
C TYR A 55 11.64 4.93 19.28
N LYS A 56 10.55 5.69 19.15
CA LYS A 56 9.21 5.16 18.95
C LYS A 56 8.69 5.69 17.62
N PHE A 57 7.96 4.84 16.91
CA PHE A 57 7.38 5.15 15.62
C PHE A 57 5.92 4.70 15.61
N ARG A 58 5.06 5.48 14.96
CA ARG A 58 3.84 4.94 14.36
C ARG A 58 4.23 4.21 13.08
N MET A 59 3.41 3.25 12.66
CA MET A 59 3.67 2.53 11.42
C MET A 59 2.38 2.33 10.64
N VAL A 60 2.46 2.45 9.32
CA VAL A 60 1.41 2.05 8.38
C VAL A 60 2.02 1.07 7.38
N GLY A 61 1.29 -0.01 7.08
CA GLY A 61 1.67 -0.93 6.02
C GLY A 61 1.01 -0.57 4.70
N PHE A 62 1.67 -0.87 3.59
CA PHE A 62 1.27 -0.44 2.26
C PHE A 62 1.48 -1.55 1.21
N TYR A 63 0.45 -1.83 0.42
CA TYR A 63 0.53 -2.73 -0.73
C TYR A 63 0.34 -1.98 -2.05
N PRO A 64 1.45 -1.64 -2.75
CA PRO A 64 1.40 -1.20 -4.13
C PRO A 64 0.73 -2.23 -5.03
N ARG A 65 -0.25 -1.76 -5.80
CA ARG A 65 -0.97 -2.53 -6.81
C ARG A 65 -0.74 -1.92 -8.18
N ARG A 66 -0.76 -2.78 -9.17
CA ARG A 66 -0.64 -2.41 -10.57
C ARG A 66 -2.02 -2.39 -11.23
N PRO A 67 -2.28 -1.44 -12.15
CA PRO A 67 -3.51 -1.43 -12.90
C PRO A 67 -3.54 -2.63 -13.85
N LYS A 68 -4.71 -3.26 -13.99
CA LYS A 68 -4.95 -4.21 -15.09
C LYS A 68 -5.92 -3.56 -16.08
N ILE A 69 -5.53 -3.48 -17.33
CA ILE A 69 -6.31 -2.80 -18.38
C ILE A 69 -7.11 -3.83 -19.17
N GLY A 70 -8.39 -3.55 -19.35
CA GLY A 70 -9.26 -4.24 -20.29
C GLY A 70 -9.25 -3.51 -21.63
N LEU A 71 -8.56 -4.06 -22.62
CA LEU A 71 -8.32 -3.42 -23.93
C LEU A 71 -9.58 -3.13 -24.77
N LYS A 72 -10.75 -3.67 -24.37
CA LYS A 72 -11.97 -3.60 -25.18
C LYS A 72 -13.05 -2.67 -24.61
N ASN A 73 -12.98 -2.34 -23.32
CA ASN A 73 -14.15 -1.87 -22.58
C ASN A 73 -13.90 -0.57 -21.79
N HIS A 74 -12.80 0.15 -22.04
CA HIS A 74 -12.40 1.35 -21.28
C HIS A 74 -12.48 1.13 -19.76
N LYS A 75 -12.02 -0.05 -19.33
CA LYS A 75 -12.07 -0.51 -17.95
C LYS A 75 -10.68 -0.85 -17.45
N MET A 76 -10.46 -0.54 -16.19
CA MET A 76 -9.30 -0.92 -15.41
C MET A 76 -9.79 -1.70 -14.19
N ALA A 77 -9.07 -2.75 -13.82
CA ALA A 77 -9.34 -3.52 -12.64
C ALA A 77 -8.13 -3.50 -11.71
N ILE A 78 -8.40 -3.36 -10.41
CA ILE A 78 -7.41 -3.47 -9.34
C ILE A 78 -7.73 -4.72 -8.55
N LYS A 79 -6.74 -5.61 -8.43
CA LYS A 79 -6.89 -6.85 -7.67
C LYS A 79 -6.23 -6.71 -6.30
N ILE A 80 -7.01 -6.91 -5.25
CA ILE A 80 -6.58 -7.15 -3.88
C ILE A 80 -6.64 -8.67 -3.66
N ASN A 81 -5.53 -9.27 -3.25
CA ASN A 81 -5.50 -10.70 -2.97
C ASN A 81 -5.85 -10.96 -1.50
N ASP A 82 -6.39 -12.13 -1.20
CA ASP A 82 -6.82 -12.51 0.15
C ASP A 82 -5.66 -12.45 1.16
N GLU A 83 -4.42 -12.74 0.75
CA GLU A 83 -3.26 -12.68 1.66
C GLU A 83 -2.96 -11.25 2.14
N PHE A 84 -3.38 -10.23 1.37
CA PHE A 84 -3.26 -8.84 1.81
C PHE A 84 -4.27 -8.54 2.91
N LEU A 85 -5.45 -9.15 2.83
CA LEU A 85 -6.51 -9.03 3.85
C LEU A 85 -6.13 -9.79 5.12
N ASP A 86 -5.52 -10.97 4.99
CA ASP A 86 -4.97 -11.74 6.11
C ASP A 86 -3.87 -10.94 6.83
N GLY A 87 -2.94 -10.36 6.07
CA GLY A 87 -1.93 -9.46 6.61
C GLY A 87 -2.53 -8.24 7.31
N ALA A 88 -3.56 -7.63 6.71
CA ALA A 88 -4.24 -6.47 7.29
C ALA A 88 -5.00 -6.80 8.57
N LYS A 89 -5.63 -7.99 8.62
CA LYS A 89 -6.29 -8.50 9.82
C LYS A 89 -5.30 -8.65 10.98
N GLU A 90 -4.13 -9.23 10.74
CA GLU A 90 -3.12 -9.35 11.81
C GLU A 90 -2.53 -8.00 12.20
N ALA A 91 -2.28 -7.11 11.24
CA ALA A 91 -1.79 -5.75 11.50
C ALA A 91 -2.76 -4.93 12.36
N SER A 92 -4.07 -5.06 12.12
CA SER A 92 -5.07 -4.30 12.87
C SER A 92 -5.09 -4.66 14.37
N LYS A 93 -4.86 -5.94 14.73
CA LYS A 93 -4.77 -6.40 16.14
C LYS A 93 -3.65 -5.72 16.93
N ILE A 94 -2.64 -5.21 16.22
CA ILE A 94 -1.45 -4.56 16.79
C ILE A 94 -1.39 -3.07 16.43
N ASN A 95 -2.52 -2.47 16.06
CA ASN A 95 -2.65 -1.05 15.73
C ASN A 95 -1.70 -0.60 14.62
N ILE A 96 -1.65 -1.36 13.54
CA ILE A 96 -0.97 -0.98 12.29
C ILE A 96 -2.02 -0.93 11.18
N PRO A 97 -2.43 0.28 10.74
CA PRO A 97 -3.32 0.44 9.61
C PRO A 97 -2.63 -0.04 8.33
N MET A 98 -3.43 -0.56 7.41
CA MET A 98 -2.97 -1.17 6.17
C MET A 98 -3.81 -0.61 5.02
N LEU A 99 -3.14 -0.19 3.95
CA LEU A 99 -3.80 0.30 2.74
C LEU A 99 -3.13 -0.25 1.49
N ALA A 100 -3.86 -0.23 0.38
CA ALA A 100 -3.35 -0.48 -0.96
C ALA A 100 -3.45 0.78 -1.80
N GLY A 101 -2.58 0.90 -2.81
CA GLY A 101 -2.58 2.03 -3.73
C GLY A 101 -2.37 1.53 -5.15
N CYS A 102 -2.96 2.20 -6.14
CA CYS A 102 -2.74 1.88 -7.55
C CYS A 102 -2.64 3.17 -8.37
N PRO A 103 -1.60 3.34 -9.22
CA PRO A 103 -1.59 4.40 -10.20
C PRO A 103 -2.67 4.12 -11.25
N LEU A 104 -3.47 5.12 -11.55
CA LEU A 104 -4.45 5.09 -12.62
C LEU A 104 -3.73 5.54 -13.89
N ALA A 105 -3.15 4.56 -14.59
CA ALA A 105 -2.45 4.75 -15.85
C ALA A 105 -2.74 3.59 -16.80
N ARG A 106 -2.82 3.87 -18.10
CA ARG A 106 -3.14 2.92 -19.18
C ARG A 106 -1.89 2.50 -19.97
N ASN A 107 -0.82 3.28 -19.88
CA ASN A 107 0.46 3.05 -20.55
C ASN A 107 1.61 3.68 -19.74
N LEU A 108 2.85 3.43 -20.17
CA LEU A 108 4.05 3.92 -19.46
C LEU A 108 4.21 5.45 -19.49
N LEU A 109 3.74 6.12 -20.55
CA LEU A 109 3.88 7.58 -20.67
C LEU A 109 3.01 8.31 -19.64
N GLU A 110 1.85 7.74 -19.32
CA GLU A 110 0.95 8.27 -18.30
C GLU A 110 1.52 8.19 -16.88
N LEU A 111 2.63 7.47 -16.66
CA LEU A 111 3.31 7.42 -15.36
C LEU A 111 4.24 8.62 -15.11
N ASN A 112 4.47 9.47 -16.12
CA ASN A 112 5.50 10.50 -16.09
C ASN A 112 5.15 11.73 -15.24
N ASN A 113 3.86 12.12 -15.13
CA ASN A 113 3.46 13.37 -14.46
C ASN A 113 2.15 13.19 -13.69
N ASP A 114 2.11 13.70 -12.44
CA ASP A 114 0.97 13.80 -11.51
C ASP A 114 -0.10 12.71 -11.70
N VAL A 115 0.35 11.45 -11.59
CA VAL A 115 -0.49 10.29 -11.83
C VAL A 115 -1.58 10.24 -10.78
N LYS A 116 -2.85 10.28 -11.20
CA LYS A 116 -3.97 10.03 -10.29
C LYS A 116 -3.80 8.65 -9.68
N CYS A 117 -3.87 8.56 -8.36
CA CYS A 117 -3.81 7.29 -7.65
C CYS A 117 -5.11 7.04 -6.90
N ILE A 118 -5.54 5.79 -6.88
CA ILE A 118 -6.59 5.33 -5.98
C ILE A 118 -5.96 4.67 -4.76
N TRP A 119 -6.54 4.96 -3.60
CA TRP A 119 -6.09 4.46 -2.31
C TRP A 119 -7.24 3.71 -1.66
N ILE A 120 -6.96 2.53 -1.10
CA ILE A 120 -7.96 1.59 -0.61
C ILE A 120 -7.57 1.16 0.81
N LYS A 121 -8.45 1.36 1.79
CA LYS A 121 -8.28 0.81 3.14
C LYS A 121 -8.40 -0.71 3.09
N LEU A 122 -7.50 -1.41 3.77
CA LEU A 122 -7.54 -2.88 3.88
C LEU A 122 -8.18 -3.26 5.20
N THR A 123 -9.43 -3.72 5.13
CA THR A 123 -10.24 -4.21 6.25
C THR A 123 -10.95 -5.51 5.85
N ASP A 124 -11.73 -6.06 6.76
CA ASP A 124 -12.61 -7.21 6.54
C ASP A 124 -13.72 -6.97 5.49
N LYS A 125 -14.01 -5.71 5.17
CA LYS A 125 -14.98 -5.32 4.13
C LYS A 125 -14.38 -5.14 2.73
N THR A 126 -13.05 -5.14 2.62
CA THR A 126 -12.35 -4.89 1.35
C THR A 126 -12.71 -5.93 0.30
N ARG A 127 -12.98 -5.44 -0.92
CA ARG A 127 -13.29 -6.28 -2.08
C ARG A 127 -12.01 -6.79 -2.74
N ASN A 128 -12.10 -7.96 -3.36
CA ASN A 128 -10.95 -8.52 -4.08
C ASN A 128 -10.71 -7.82 -5.43
N ILE A 129 -11.74 -7.18 -6.00
CA ILE A 129 -11.68 -6.50 -7.29
C ILE A 129 -12.38 -5.14 -7.17
N TYR A 130 -11.69 -4.11 -7.65
CA TYR A 130 -12.23 -2.77 -7.85
C TYR A 130 -12.16 -2.44 -9.34
N ASP A 131 -13.32 -2.21 -9.95
CA ASP A 131 -13.42 -1.81 -11.35
C ASP A 131 -13.47 -0.28 -11.44
N ILE A 132 -12.71 0.26 -12.39
CA ILE A 132 -12.58 1.67 -12.68
C ILE A 132 -12.90 1.85 -14.16
N GLU A 133 -13.92 2.65 -14.43
CA GLU A 133 -14.24 3.08 -15.80
C GLU A 133 -13.42 4.33 -16.11
N TYR A 134 -13.02 4.49 -17.37
CA TYR A 134 -12.37 5.72 -17.81
C TYR A 134 -12.93 6.19 -19.15
N ILE A 135 -12.81 7.48 -19.39
CA ILE A 135 -13.17 8.13 -20.65
C ILE A 135 -11.87 8.59 -21.32
N ASP A 136 -11.71 8.26 -22.60
CA ASP A 136 -10.52 8.58 -23.40
C ASP A 136 -10.49 10.06 -23.83
N GLU A 137 -10.55 10.96 -22.85
CA GLU A 137 -10.39 12.39 -23.01
C GLU A 137 -8.96 12.83 -22.63
N THR A 138 -8.62 14.09 -22.91
CA THR A 138 -7.33 14.70 -22.55
C THR A 138 -7.57 15.90 -21.63
N PRO A 139 -7.29 15.82 -20.32
CA PRO A 139 -6.75 14.66 -19.60
C PRO A 139 -7.78 13.53 -19.43
N VAL A 140 -7.29 12.30 -19.19
CA VAL A 140 -8.14 11.13 -18.97
C VAL A 140 -8.97 11.32 -17.71
N GLU A 141 -10.27 11.04 -17.81
CA GLU A 141 -11.17 11.03 -16.66
C GLU A 141 -11.40 9.60 -16.18
N TYR A 142 -11.14 9.37 -14.90
CA TYR A 142 -11.39 8.08 -14.24
C TYR A 142 -12.64 8.19 -13.38
N LYS A 143 -13.62 7.34 -13.66
CA LYS A 143 -14.80 7.14 -12.84
C LYS A 143 -14.56 5.94 -11.93
N VAL A 144 -14.12 6.25 -10.72
CA VAL A 144 -14.00 5.27 -9.64
C VAL A 144 -15.38 5.02 -9.05
N ILE A 145 -15.85 3.78 -9.07
CA ILE A 145 -17.07 3.41 -8.36
C ILE A 145 -16.81 3.60 -6.88
N GLN A 146 -17.60 4.48 -6.25
CA GLN A 146 -17.46 4.81 -4.84
C GLN A 146 -17.74 3.58 -3.98
N HIS A 147 -16.74 3.20 -3.19
CA HIS A 147 -16.80 2.12 -2.22
C HIS A 147 -16.35 2.68 -0.87
N GLU A 148 -16.92 2.18 0.23
CA GLU A 148 -16.60 2.64 1.60
C GLU A 148 -15.09 2.51 1.89
N GLU A 149 -14.42 1.59 1.21
CA GLU A 149 -13.00 1.32 1.37
C GLU A 149 -12.08 2.24 0.55
N VAL A 150 -12.61 2.92 -0.46
CA VAL A 150 -11.82 3.83 -1.28
C VAL A 150 -11.73 5.19 -0.59
N PHE A 151 -10.52 5.70 -0.42
CA PHE A 151 -10.33 7.03 0.15
C PHE A 151 -10.71 8.11 -0.87
N ASN A 152 -11.50 9.09 -0.43
CA ASN A 152 -11.95 10.19 -1.27
C ASN A 152 -11.00 11.39 -1.25
N THR A 153 -10.30 11.60 -0.14
CA THR A 153 -9.38 12.71 0.04
C THR A 153 -8.09 12.25 0.71
N LYS A 154 -7.05 13.09 0.60
CA LYS A 154 -5.79 12.89 1.33
C LYS A 154 -6.00 12.93 2.85
N ASP A 155 -6.92 13.77 3.33
CA ASP A 155 -7.27 13.85 4.74
C ASP A 155 -7.86 12.54 5.26
N ASN A 156 -8.72 11.86 4.50
CA ASN A 156 -9.27 10.56 4.93
C ASN A 156 -8.19 9.48 5.06
N ILE A 157 -7.13 9.54 4.24
CA ILE A 157 -5.98 8.64 4.37
C ILE A 157 -5.24 8.94 5.67
N LEU A 158 -5.01 10.22 5.96
CA LEU A 158 -4.33 10.67 7.18
C LEU A 158 -5.11 10.30 8.44
N ASP A 159 -6.41 10.57 8.48
CA ASP A 159 -7.28 10.26 9.62
C ASP A 159 -7.26 8.75 9.90
N PHE A 160 -7.44 7.91 8.88
CA PHE A 160 -7.35 6.45 9.00
C PHE A 160 -6.02 5.99 9.60
N ILE A 161 -4.90 6.61 9.17
CA ILE A 161 -3.57 6.25 9.63
C ILE A 161 -3.35 6.72 11.07
N ILE A 162 -3.76 7.94 11.41
CA ILE A 162 -3.60 8.52 12.75
C ILE A 162 -4.43 7.76 13.79
N GLU A 163 -5.69 7.46 13.46
CA GLU A 163 -6.61 6.73 14.33
C GLU A 163 -6.23 5.25 14.47
N GLY A 164 -5.78 4.64 13.36
CA GLY A 164 -5.44 3.22 13.32
C GLY A 164 -4.06 2.87 13.89
N SER A 165 -3.14 3.84 13.95
CA SER A 165 -1.75 3.63 14.39
C SER A 165 -1.51 4.00 15.84
N LYS A 166 -0.61 3.26 16.50
CA LYS A 166 -0.05 3.65 17.80
C LYS A 166 1.47 3.73 17.75
N GLU A 167 2.05 4.50 18.65
CA GLU A 167 3.50 4.49 18.84
C GLU A 167 3.97 3.14 19.37
N LEU A 168 4.93 2.54 18.67
CA LEU A 168 5.61 1.31 19.04
C LEU A 168 7.10 1.59 19.17
N ASN A 169 7.75 0.96 20.16
CA ASN A 169 9.22 0.92 20.16
C ASN A 169 9.71 0.09 18.96
N PHE A 170 10.96 0.32 18.55
CA PHE A 170 11.52 -0.32 17.36
C PHE A 170 11.51 -1.87 17.44
N LEU A 171 11.72 -2.46 18.62
CA LEU A 171 11.70 -3.91 18.79
C LEU A 171 10.31 -4.50 18.50
N ASN A 172 9.26 -3.91 19.08
CA ASN A 172 7.87 -4.31 18.87
C ASN A 172 7.46 -4.13 17.40
N LEU A 173 7.98 -3.08 16.75
CA LEU A 173 7.73 -2.83 15.34
C LEU A 173 8.32 -3.94 14.45
N ILE A 174 9.56 -4.36 14.72
CA ILE A 174 10.17 -5.47 13.99
C ILE A 174 9.41 -6.78 14.22
N GLN A 175 8.97 -7.05 15.45
CA GLN A 175 8.13 -8.21 15.76
C GLN A 175 6.79 -8.15 15.02
N ALA A 176 6.15 -6.98 14.97
CA ALA A 176 4.92 -6.77 14.23
C ALA A 176 5.07 -7.09 12.74
N ILE A 177 6.15 -6.61 12.10
CA ILE A 177 6.47 -6.92 10.70
C ILE A 177 6.62 -8.44 10.51
N GLN A 178 7.28 -9.15 11.44
CA GLN A 178 7.42 -10.60 11.35
C GLN A 178 6.07 -11.31 11.44
N THR A 179 5.22 -10.92 12.40
CA THR A 179 3.89 -11.51 12.58
C THR A 179 3.01 -11.30 11.35
N ILE A 180 2.96 -10.08 10.81
CA ILE A 180 2.19 -9.77 9.59
C ILE A 180 2.71 -10.63 8.43
N ARG A 181 4.03 -10.71 8.25
CA ARG A 181 4.64 -11.46 7.15
C ARG A 181 4.35 -12.96 7.18
N GLN A 182 4.20 -13.56 8.37
CA GLN A 182 3.86 -14.98 8.50
C GLN A 182 2.45 -15.30 7.98
N HIS A 183 1.54 -14.31 8.01
CA HIS A 183 0.14 -14.47 7.63
C HIS A 183 -0.16 -13.89 6.26
N SER A 184 0.69 -12.99 5.75
CA SER A 184 0.53 -12.35 4.44
C SER A 184 1.29 -13.05 3.30
N SER A 185 1.88 -14.21 3.55
CA SER A 185 2.65 -14.96 2.55
C SER A 185 1.91 -16.21 2.09
N THR A 186 1.53 -16.26 0.82
CA THR A 186 1.26 -17.53 0.14
C THR A 186 2.56 -18.33 0.05
N VAL A 187 2.63 -19.50 0.70
CA VAL A 187 3.68 -20.47 0.39
C VAL A 187 3.37 -21.05 -0.99
N TYR A 188 3.80 -20.37 -2.05
CA TYR A 188 3.90 -21.02 -3.35
C TYR A 188 5.08 -21.99 -3.29
N PHE A 189 4.75 -23.28 -3.29
CA PHE A 189 5.69 -24.37 -3.53
C PHE A 189 6.57 -24.01 -4.74
N MET A 190 7.91 -24.02 -4.58
CA MET A 190 8.95 -23.60 -5.56
C MET A 190 9.43 -22.13 -5.56
N GLY A 191 9.43 -21.40 -4.45
CA GLY A 191 10.39 -20.29 -4.25
C GLY A 191 10.20 -19.03 -5.12
N PHE A 192 9.08 -18.89 -5.84
CA PHE A 192 8.69 -17.62 -6.44
C PHE A 192 8.14 -16.71 -5.34
N GLY A 193 8.85 -15.61 -5.07
CA GLY A 193 8.58 -14.72 -3.94
C GLY A 193 7.19 -14.12 -3.95
N THR A 194 6.55 -14.06 -2.78
CA THR A 194 5.33 -13.31 -2.55
C THR A 194 5.62 -11.81 -2.51
N TYR A 195 4.66 -11.01 -2.99
CA TYR A 195 4.73 -9.57 -2.87
C TYR A 195 4.51 -9.17 -1.41
N LYS A 196 5.50 -8.50 -0.81
CA LYS A 196 5.49 -8.12 0.60
C LYS A 196 5.02 -6.66 0.74
N PRO A 197 4.36 -6.31 1.84
CA PRO A 197 4.03 -4.92 2.10
C PRO A 197 5.30 -4.10 2.31
N ILE A 198 5.22 -2.84 1.89
CA ILE A 198 6.12 -1.76 2.31
C ILE A 198 5.56 -1.21 3.61
N TYR A 199 6.42 -0.68 4.47
CA TYR A 199 5.98 -0.01 5.68
C TYR A 199 6.50 1.42 5.70
N PHE A 200 5.73 2.33 6.26
CA PHE A 200 6.20 3.69 6.54
C PHE A 200 6.34 3.83 8.04
N LEU A 201 7.55 4.17 8.49
CA LEU A 201 7.80 4.60 9.86
C LEU A 201 7.47 6.09 9.95
N LEU A 202 6.63 6.43 10.92
CA LEU A 202 6.07 7.76 11.09
C LEU A 202 6.42 8.26 12.48
N LYS A 203 6.82 9.53 12.56
CA LYS A 203 7.09 10.18 13.84
C LYS A 203 6.76 11.66 13.77
N ASP A 204 6.08 12.12 14.81
CA ASP A 204 5.82 13.54 15.08
C ASP A 204 7.08 14.19 15.67
N GLU A 205 7.23 15.49 15.43
CA GLU A 205 8.26 16.34 16.06
C GLU A 205 8.04 16.30 17.58
N ARG A 206 9.10 16.01 18.34
CA ARG A 206 9.07 16.08 19.81
C ARG A 206 9.65 17.40 20.27
#